data_AF-A0A7Y5V9X0-F1
#
_entry.id   AF-A0A7Y5V9X0-F1
#
_cell.length_a   1.000
_cell.length_b   1.000
_cell.length_c   1.000
_cell.angle_alpha   90.00
_cell.angle_beta   90.00
_cell.angle_gamma   90.00
#
_symmetry.space_group_name_H-M   'P 1'
#
loop_
_entity.id
_entity.type
_entity.pdbx_description
1 polymer ?
#
loop_
_entity_poly.entity_id
_entity_poly.type
_entity_poly.pdbx_seq_one_letter_code
_entity_poly.pdbx_strand_id
1 'polypeptide(L)'
;MYDIAVASLALGVERKWLDNLLSQHDIPGVEHVARGVTRKLSTRALVTAAAVRDLQRRLGVPAGRAVELAAHVVAASHHRVELSPALTIHLDLTTLERDLERRLVHAMETAVPRRRGRPAADRHQRRRGTP
;
A
#
# COMPACT_ATOMS: atom_id res chain seq x y z
N MET A 1 5.88 -10.63 3.47
CA MET A 1 5.86 -9.39 2.66
C MET A 1 4.92 -9.57 1.48
N TYR A 2 4.19 -8.53 1.11
CA TYR A 2 3.09 -8.56 0.15
C TYR A 2 3.38 -7.62 -1.02
N ASP A 3 2.97 -7.98 -2.23
CA ASP A 3 3.04 -7.04 -3.35
C ASP A 3 1.89 -6.04 -3.34
N ILE A 4 2.02 -4.99 -4.15
CA ILE A 4 1.03 -3.90 -4.26
C ILE A 4 -0.36 -4.42 -4.63
N ALA A 5 -0.50 -5.47 -5.44
CA ALA A 5 -1.81 -5.95 -5.85
C ALA A 5 -2.54 -6.60 -4.66
N VAL A 6 -1.89 -7.55 -3.99
CA VAL A 6 -2.43 -8.19 -2.77
C VAL A 6 -2.69 -7.13 -1.70
N ALA A 7 -1.75 -6.21 -1.50
CA ALA A 7 -1.89 -5.11 -0.54
C ALA A 7 -3.11 -4.22 -0.83
N SER A 8 -3.32 -3.84 -2.10
CA SER A 8 -4.45 -2.97 -2.48
C SER A 8 -5.79 -3.66 -2.25
N LEU A 9 -5.89 -4.95 -2.59
CA LEU A 9 -7.09 -5.75 -2.31
C LEU A 9 -7.35 -5.84 -0.80
N ALA A 10 -6.34 -6.23 -0.01
CA ALA A 10 -6.50 -6.37 1.43
C ALA A 10 -6.87 -5.05 2.11
N LEU A 11 -6.31 -3.94 1.64
CA LEU A 11 -6.63 -2.59 2.14
C LEU A 11 -8.00 -2.09 1.65
N GLY A 12 -8.65 -2.73 0.67
CA GLY A 12 -9.90 -2.24 0.08
C GLY A 12 -9.73 -0.84 -0.55
N VAL A 13 -8.61 -0.63 -1.23
CA VAL A 13 -8.25 0.62 -1.90
C VAL A 13 -7.91 0.37 -3.35
N GLU A 14 -8.06 1.41 -4.17
CA GLU A 14 -7.56 1.36 -5.53
C GLU A 14 -6.04 1.25 -5.54
N ARG A 15 -5.51 0.46 -6.48
CA ARG A 15 -4.07 0.32 -6.67
C ARG A 15 -3.37 1.68 -6.86
N LYS A 16 -3.99 2.59 -7.61
CA LYS A 16 -3.48 3.95 -7.84
C LYS A 16 -3.33 4.74 -6.55
N TRP A 17 -4.27 4.60 -5.61
CA TRP A 17 -4.17 5.25 -4.30
C TRP A 17 -2.95 4.75 -3.54
N LEU A 18 -2.74 3.43 -3.48
CA LEU A 18 -1.59 2.86 -2.79
C LEU A 18 -0.27 3.24 -3.48
N ASP A 19 -0.22 3.18 -4.82
CA ASP A 19 0.95 3.60 -5.59
C ASP A 19 1.30 5.07 -5.36
N ASN A 20 0.30 5.96 -5.31
CA ASN A 20 0.51 7.38 -5.01
C ASN A 20 1.03 7.59 -3.58
N LEU A 21 0.39 6.95 -2.60
CA LEU A 21 0.81 7.04 -1.20
C LEU A 21 2.28 6.63 -1.04
N LEU A 22 2.66 5.49 -1.63
CA LEU A 22 4.02 4.94 -1.59
C LEU A 22 5.04 5.69 -2.46
N SER A 23 4.60 6.56 -3.36
CA SER A 23 5.50 7.36 -4.21
C SER A 23 5.76 8.74 -3.63
N GLN A 24 4.85 9.25 -2.78
CA GLN A 24 4.93 10.59 -2.21
C GLN A 24 5.38 10.59 -0.75
N HIS A 25 5.24 9.46 -0.06
CA HIS A 25 5.55 9.36 1.36
C HIS A 25 6.40 8.13 1.65
N ASP A 26 7.33 8.29 2.59
CA ASP A 26 8.12 7.19 3.12
C ASP A 26 7.28 6.44 4.17
N ILE A 27 6.97 5.18 3.90
CA ILE A 27 6.23 4.32 4.82
C ILE A 27 7.19 3.26 5.37
N PRO A 28 7.41 3.23 6.70
CA PRO A 28 8.29 2.26 7.32
C PRO A 28 7.88 0.81 6.99
N GLY A 29 8.87 0.02 6.54
CA GLY A 29 8.66 -1.39 6.19
C GLY A 29 8.17 -1.61 4.76
N VAL A 30 8.31 -0.61 3.88
CA VAL A 30 8.21 -0.77 2.42
C VAL A 30 9.61 -1.01 1.87
N GLU A 31 9.76 -2.10 1.11
CA GLU A 31 11.03 -2.47 0.48
C GLU A 31 10.95 -2.34 -1.04
N HIS A 32 11.99 -1.76 -1.63
CA HIS A 32 12.18 -1.68 -3.07
C HIS A 32 13.04 -2.85 -3.54
N VAL A 33 12.42 -3.85 -4.20
CA VAL A 33 13.10 -5.12 -4.51
C VAL A 33 14.09 -5.02 -5.68
N ALA A 34 14.06 -3.95 -6.47
CA ALA A 34 15.11 -3.55 -7.42
C ALA A 34 14.71 -2.21 -8.03
N ARG A 35 15.68 -1.50 -8.65
CA ARG A 35 15.41 -0.30 -9.46
C ARG A 35 14.28 -0.60 -10.47
N GLY A 36 13.09 -0.10 -10.18
CA GLY A 36 12.06 0.17 -11.18
C GLY A 36 10.75 -0.62 -11.15
N VAL A 37 10.53 -1.75 -10.46
CA VAL A 37 9.29 -2.51 -10.77
C VAL A 37 8.52 -3.25 -9.67
N THR A 38 9.04 -3.44 -8.46
CA THR A 38 8.22 -4.12 -7.43
C THR A 38 8.50 -3.61 -6.03
N ARG A 39 7.54 -2.87 -5.45
CA ARG A 39 7.52 -2.59 -4.01
C ARG A 39 6.92 -3.79 -3.27
N LYS A 40 7.51 -4.13 -2.13
CA LYS A 40 7.00 -5.13 -1.19
C LYS A 40 6.66 -4.43 0.12
N LEU A 41 5.51 -4.79 0.69
CA LEU A 41 5.02 -4.22 1.93
C LEU A 41 5.12 -5.28 3.02
N SER A 42 5.76 -4.94 4.13
CA SER A 42 5.65 -5.69 5.38
C SER A 42 4.24 -5.56 5.98
N THR A 43 3.90 -6.42 6.94
CA THR A 43 2.65 -6.28 7.72
C THR A 43 2.58 -4.90 8.38
N ARG A 44 3.69 -4.43 8.95
CA ARG A 44 3.78 -3.09 9.54
C ARG A 44 3.44 -1.98 8.54
N ALA A 45 3.98 -2.05 7.32
CA ALA A 45 3.66 -1.08 6.27
C ALA A 45 2.17 -1.12 5.89
N LEU A 46 1.56 -2.30 5.87
CA LEU A 46 0.13 -2.44 5.61
C LEU A 46 -0.73 -1.86 6.75
N VAL A 47 -0.36 -2.09 8.01
CA VAL A 47 -1.06 -1.50 9.16
C VAL A 47 -0.98 0.02 9.10
N THR A 48 0.20 0.58 8.82
CA THR A 48 0.38 2.02 8.61
C THR A 48 -0.52 2.52 7.47
N ALA A 49 -0.52 1.86 6.31
CA ALA A 49 -1.35 2.25 5.18
C ALA A 49 -2.86 2.14 5.49
N ALA A 50 -3.27 1.14 6.28
CA ALA A 50 -4.66 0.98 6.72
C ALA A 50 -5.08 2.11 7.67
N ALA A 51 -4.21 2.48 8.62
CA ALA A 51 -4.45 3.61 9.50
C ALA A 51 -4.52 4.93 8.71
N VAL A 52 -3.63 5.16 7.74
CA VAL A 52 -3.70 6.33 6.84
C VAL A 52 -5.03 6.37 6.11
N ARG A 53 -5.46 5.26 5.50
CA ARG A 53 -6.73 5.15 4.80
C ARG A 53 -7.90 5.55 5.71
N ASP A 54 -7.90 5.08 6.96
CA ASP A 54 -9.00 5.36 7.88
C ASP A 54 -8.99 6.81 8.36
N LEU A 55 -7.81 7.38 8.66
CA LEU A 55 -7.66 8.80 8.97
C LEU A 55 -8.14 9.70 7.80
N GLN A 56 -7.83 9.34 6.56
CA GLN A 56 -8.30 10.09 5.39
C GLN A 56 -9.81 9.94 5.18
N ARG A 57 -10.32 8.70 5.15
CA ARG A 57 -11.71 8.43 4.77
C ARG A 57 -12.72 8.77 5.87
N ARG A 58 -12.35 8.61 7.14
CA ARG A 58 -13.26 8.82 8.28
C ARG A 58 -13.13 10.20 8.89
N LEU A 59 -11.92 10.77 8.89
CA LEU A 59 -11.64 12.04 9.56
C LEU A 59 -11.23 13.17 8.61
N GLY A 60 -11.10 12.90 7.30
CA GLY A 60 -10.72 13.91 6.32
C GLY A 60 -9.29 14.44 6.47
N VAL A 61 -8.42 13.70 7.16
CA VAL A 61 -7.03 14.15 7.42
C VAL A 61 -6.25 14.17 6.09
N PRO A 62 -5.53 15.26 5.75
CA PRO A 62 -4.68 15.31 4.56
C PRO A 62 -3.61 14.21 4.54
N ALA A 63 -3.24 13.72 3.35
CA ALA A 63 -2.37 12.54 3.18
C ALA A 63 -1.07 12.59 3.99
N GLY A 64 -0.30 13.68 3.87
CA GLY A 64 0.96 13.82 4.62
C GLY A 64 0.75 13.74 6.13
N ARG A 65 -0.26 14.46 6.65
CA ARG A 65 -0.58 14.43 8.08
C ARG A 65 -1.08 13.06 8.54
N ALA A 66 -1.88 12.38 7.72
CA ALA A 66 -2.35 11.03 8.02
C ALA A 66 -1.18 10.04 8.10
N VAL A 67 -0.18 10.16 7.21
CA VAL A 67 1.04 9.35 7.25
C VAL A 67 1.84 9.61 8.52
N GLU A 68 2.09 10.87 8.86
CA GLU A 68 2.80 11.24 10.09
C GLU A 68 2.15 10.63 11.33
N LEU A 69 0.83 10.80 11.46
CA LEU A 69 0.06 10.28 12.60
C LEU A 69 0.10 8.75 12.63
N ALA A 70 -0.19 8.09 11.52
CA ALA A 70 -0.19 6.62 11.44
C ALA A 70 1.19 6.02 11.74
N ALA A 71 2.26 6.60 11.17
CA ALA A 71 3.62 6.16 11.42
C ALA A 71 4.01 6.30 12.89
N HIS A 72 3.62 7.41 13.53
CA HIS A 72 3.86 7.62 14.96
C HIS A 72 3.15 6.58 15.83
N VAL A 73 1.86 6.34 15.59
CA VAL A 73 1.03 5.36 16.33
C VAL A 73 1.63 3.96 16.23
N VAL A 74 1.91 3.52 15.00
CA VAL A 74 2.43 2.19 14.70
C VAL A 74 3.87 2.02 15.21
N ALA A 75 4.68 3.08 15.20
CA ALA A 75 6.05 3.01 15.72
C ALA A 75 6.11 2.89 17.23
N ALA A 76 5.32 3.68 17.94
CA ALA A 76 5.31 3.66 19.39
C ALA A 76 4.52 2.47 19.96
N SER A 77 3.91 1.64 19.11
CA SER A 77 2.92 0.62 19.51
C SER A 77 1.86 1.22 20.45
N HIS A 78 1.53 2.49 20.21
CA HIS A 78 0.56 3.23 20.99
C HIS A 78 -0.79 3.13 20.31
N HIS A 79 -1.86 3.17 21.11
CA HIS A 79 -3.21 3.28 20.59
C HIS A 79 -3.72 4.72 20.60
N ARG A 80 -2.90 5.69 21.01
CA ARG A 80 -3.32 7.08 21.21
C ARG A 80 -2.35 8.05 20.58
N VAL A 81 -2.88 9.09 19.96
CA VAL A 81 -2.13 10.27 19.53
C VAL A 81 -2.79 11.49 20.10
N GLU A 82 -2.04 12.23 20.89
CA GLU A 82 -2.43 13.56 21.32
C GLU A 82 -2.16 14.54 20.17
N LEU A 83 -3.22 15.19 19.69
CA LEU A 83 -3.13 16.26 18.69
C LEU A 83 -3.01 17.63 19.36
N SER A 84 -3.62 17.76 20.54
CA SER A 84 -3.53 18.91 21.44
C SER A 84 -3.92 18.48 22.86
N PRO A 85 -3.71 19.32 23.90
CA PRO A 85 -4.12 18.99 25.26
C PRO A 85 -5.60 18.66 25.45
N ALA A 86 -6.45 19.09 24.50
CA ALA A 86 -7.89 18.87 24.52
C ALA A 86 -8.36 17.82 23.49
N LEU A 87 -7.46 17.26 22.67
CA LEU A 87 -7.82 16.38 21.56
C LEU A 87 -6.86 15.20 21.41
N THR A 88 -7.41 14.00 21.56
CA THR A 88 -6.69 12.74 21.37
C THR A 88 -7.45 11.84 20.41
N ILE A 89 -6.74 11.20 19.49
CA ILE A 89 -7.27 10.14 18.63
C ILE A 89 -6.86 8.80 19.20
N HIS A 90 -7.82 7.88 19.34
CA HIS A 90 -7.55 6.48 19.67
C HIS A 90 -7.65 5.59 18.42
N LEU A 91 -6.58 4.87 18.12
CA LEU A 91 -6.49 3.88 17.05
C LEU A 91 -6.23 2.50 17.67
N ASP A 92 -7.24 1.63 17.64
CA ASP A 92 -7.10 0.23 18.03
C ASP A 92 -6.36 -0.55 16.93
N LEU A 93 -5.03 -0.53 17.02
CA LEU A 93 -4.15 -1.25 16.09
C LEU A 93 -4.38 -2.76 16.13
N THR A 94 -4.74 -3.33 17.27
CA THR A 94 -4.95 -4.79 17.39
C THR A 94 -6.16 -5.23 16.58
N THR A 95 -7.26 -4.48 16.69
CA THR A 95 -8.45 -4.74 15.85
C THR A 95 -8.16 -4.50 14.38
N LEU A 96 -7.41 -3.44 14.05
CA LEU A 96 -6.99 -3.13 12.69
C LEU A 96 -6.12 -4.24 12.07
N GLU A 97 -5.14 -4.74 12.83
CA GLU A 97 -4.24 -5.83 12.44
C GLU A 97 -5.01 -7.12 12.17
N ARG A 98 -5.90 -7.53 13.09
CA ARG A 98 -6.72 -8.73 12.92
C ARG A 98 -7.64 -8.63 11.71
N ASP A 99 -8.22 -7.46 11.47
CA ASP A 99 -9.07 -7.26 10.29
C ASP A 99 -8.27 -7.30 8.99
N LEU A 100 -7.10 -6.67 8.99
CA LEU A 100 -6.19 -6.68 7.86
C LEU A 100 -5.67 -8.09 7.56
N GLU A 101 -5.34 -8.89 8.57
CA GLU A 101 -4.90 -10.28 8.42
C GLU A 101 -5.98 -11.14 7.75
N ARG A 102 -7.23 -11.05 8.20
CA ARG A 102 -8.36 -11.75 7.55
C ARG A 102 -8.50 -11.37 6.08
N ARG A 103 -8.39 -10.07 5.76
CA ARG A 103 -8.48 -9.58 4.38
C ARG A 103 -7.29 -9.99 3.54
N LEU A 104 -6.10 -10.10 4.13
CA LEU A 104 -4.90 -10.57 3.44
C LEU A 104 -5.02 -12.02 2.99
N VAL A 105 -5.53 -12.90 3.86
CA VAL A 105 -5.79 -14.30 3.50
C VAL A 105 -6.71 -14.36 2.27
N HIS A 106 -7.82 -13.64 2.32
CA HIS A 106 -8.75 -13.58 1.18
C HIS A 106 -8.13 -12.94 -0.08
N ALA A 107 -7.35 -11.88 0.08
CA ALA A 107 -6.67 -11.22 -1.04
C ALA A 107 -5.64 -12.13 -1.71
N MET A 108 -4.94 -12.98 -0.96
CA MET A 108 -3.98 -13.93 -1.50
C MET A 108 -4.65 -15.05 -2.31
N GLU A 109 -5.84 -15.50 -1.89
CA GLU A 109 -6.62 -16.51 -2.61
C GLU A 109 -7.20 -15.96 -3.92
N THR A 110 -7.52 -14.67 -3.95
CA THR A 110 -8.21 -14.01 -5.08
C THR A 110 -7.26 -13.33 -6.07
N ALA A 111 -6.05 -12.97 -5.63
CA ALA A 111 -5.10 -12.27 -6.48
C ALA A 111 -4.53 -13.21 -7.57
N VAL A 112 -5.01 -13.03 -8.80
CA VAL A 112 -4.42 -13.69 -9.99
C VAL A 112 -3.04 -13.08 -10.26
N PRO A 113 -1.94 -13.88 -10.30
CA PRO A 113 -0.63 -13.37 -10.69
C PRO A 113 -0.69 -12.76 -12.09
N ARG A 114 -0.21 -11.52 -12.26
CA ARG A 114 -0.10 -10.91 -13.59
C ARG A 114 0.91 -11.70 -14.43
N ARG A 115 0.41 -12.50 -15.39
CA ARG A 115 1.21 -13.08 -16.46
C ARG A 115 1.75 -11.91 -17.30
N ARG A 116 3.02 -11.53 -17.12
CA ARG A 116 3.66 -10.55 -18.01
C ARG A 116 3.69 -11.16 -19.42
N GLY A 117 2.92 -10.58 -20.33
CA GLY A 117 3.09 -10.84 -21.76
C GLY A 117 4.50 -10.41 -22.16
N ARG A 118 5.25 -11.34 -22.76
CA ARG A 118 6.48 -11.04 -23.49
C ARG A 118 6.13 -9.96 -24.53
N PRO A 119 6.90 -8.87 -24.67
CA PRO A 119 6.67 -7.92 -25.76
C PRO A 119 6.64 -8.71 -27.08
N ALA A 120 5.66 -8.43 -27.94
CA ALA A 120 5.65 -8.99 -29.27
C ALA A 120 6.98 -8.63 -29.93
N ALA A 121 7.76 -9.64 -30.32
CA ALA A 121 8.95 -9.41 -31.14
C ALA A 121 8.46 -8.69 -32.40
N ASP A 122 8.82 -7.42 -32.51
CA ASP A 122 8.45 -6.59 -33.63
C ASP A 122 8.97 -7.27 -34.90
N ARG A 123 8.02 -7.75 -35.71
CA ARG A 123 8.26 -8.31 -37.03
C ARG A 123 8.64 -7.17 -37.96
N HIS A 124 9.84 -6.62 -37.78
CA HIS A 124 10.50 -5.75 -38.76
C HIS A 124 11.49 -6.53 -39.61
N GLN A 125 11.07 -7.71 -40.05
CA GLN A 125 11.77 -8.46 -41.09
C GLN A 125 10.74 -8.95 -42.10
N ARG A 126 10.93 -8.51 -43.34
CA ARG A 126 10.26 -8.89 -44.60
C ARG A 126 9.07 -8.02 -45.02
N ARG A 127 9.38 -7.03 -45.87
CA ARG A 127 8.73 -6.65 -47.15
C ARG A 127 9.00 -5.15 -47.35
N ARG A 128 10.00 -4.76 -48.15
CA ARG A 128 9.97 -4.59 -49.62
C ARG A 128 11.42 -4.24 -49.99
N GLY A 129 12.06 -4.79 -51.01
CA GLY A 129 11.56 -5.02 -52.36
C GLY A 129 12.45 -4.20 -53.28
N THR A 130 13.40 -4.89 -53.91
CA THR A 130 14.28 -4.47 -55.01
C THR A 130 13.48 -3.79 -56.13
N PRO A 131 14.08 -2.83 -56.83
CA PRO A 131 14.48 -3.09 -58.21
C PRO A 131 15.97 -2.85 -58.48
#